data_AF-A0A1B7N6M1-F1
#
_entry.id   AF-A0A1B7N6M1-F1
#
_cell.length_a   1.000
_cell.length_b   1.000
_cell.length_c   1.000
_cell.angle_alpha   90.00
_cell.angle_beta   90.00
_cell.angle_gamma   90.00
#
_symmetry.space_group_name_H-M   'P 1'
#
loop_
_entity.id
_entity.type
_entity.pdbx_description
1 polymer ?
#
loop_
_entity_poly.entity_id
_entity_poly.type
_entity_poly.pdbx_seq_one_letter_code
_entity_poly.pdbx_strand_id
1 'polypeptide(L)'
;MSKRKNQADQEDPDSDSEDTPTLIDVEFDFFDLNPAFDYHSIKRLLDQLFGVDAESLSTHALADLVLSQPDVGTTIKTDGEESAPYAFLSVLNISVHSDNVSIKLLMEYILAKSKANNAFHESLSTVLRDPQSQVGLVLCERLINMPVPVIPPMYRMLVDEMKDAVEENEPFNFTHLIFISRVYKLTAEEEEAMAVAQQQSGKESKRQKYSQNSSVGTTERNAGGIYPFHPEDEEIRKFASHHLVFPYSNAQPRDAESFGLDTAGRLMLVPAERLTELTRVLGEVFRP
;
A
#
# COMPACT_ATOMS: atom_id res chain seq x y z
N MET A 1 -57.44 40.00 47.37
CA MET A 1 -56.87 38.72 46.87
C MET A 1 -57.75 38.26 45.71
N SER A 2 -57.37 38.62 44.49
CA SER A 2 -58.16 38.44 43.28
C SER A 2 -57.75 37.16 42.54
N LYS A 3 -58.75 36.37 42.15
CA LYS A 3 -58.64 35.18 41.32
C LYS A 3 -58.02 35.52 39.96
N ARG A 4 -56.92 34.85 39.59
CA ARG A 4 -56.31 34.91 38.26
C ARG A 4 -57.15 34.13 37.24
N LYS A 5 -57.30 34.74 36.07
CA LYS A 5 -58.02 34.32 34.87
C LYS A 5 -56.97 33.72 33.93
N ASN A 6 -57.13 32.47 33.50
CA ASN A 6 -56.31 31.84 32.46
C ASN A 6 -56.75 32.35 31.09
N GLN A 7 -55.80 32.85 30.30
CA GLN A 7 -55.96 33.06 28.86
C GLN A 7 -54.60 32.91 28.16
N ALA A 8 -54.58 31.95 27.23
CA ALA A 8 -53.89 31.88 25.93
C ALA A 8 -52.34 31.87 25.82
N ASP A 9 -51.91 30.88 25.03
CA ASP A 9 -50.82 30.86 24.04
C ASP A 9 -49.37 31.04 24.50
N GLN A 10 -48.68 29.90 24.63
CA GLN A 10 -47.26 29.71 24.30
C GLN A 10 -47.22 28.37 23.55
N GLU A 11 -47.17 28.41 22.21
CA GLU A 11 -45.96 28.13 21.43
C GLU A 11 -45.31 26.82 21.88
N ASP A 12 -45.55 25.75 21.12
CA ASP A 12 -44.72 24.54 21.09
C ASP A 12 -43.51 24.83 20.17
N PRO A 13 -42.31 25.12 20.70
CA PRO A 13 -41.07 24.76 20.03
C PRO A 13 -40.67 23.41 20.61
N ASP A 14 -40.77 22.37 19.80
CA ASP A 14 -39.73 21.33 19.72
C ASP A 14 -40.22 20.31 18.71
N SER A 15 -40.01 20.68 17.44
CA SER A 15 -39.86 19.72 16.36
C SER A 15 -38.64 18.87 16.71
N ASP A 16 -38.89 17.77 17.43
CA ASP A 16 -38.00 16.63 17.62
C ASP A 16 -37.51 16.18 16.23
N SER A 17 -36.44 16.83 15.78
CA SER A 17 -35.76 16.50 14.54
C SER A 17 -34.89 15.33 14.91
N GLU A 18 -35.48 14.14 14.73
CA GLU A 18 -34.83 12.84 14.71
C GLU A 18 -33.37 12.97 14.27
N ASP A 19 -32.46 12.37 15.03
CA ASP A 19 -31.05 12.16 14.68
C ASP A 19 -30.91 11.59 13.26
N THR A 20 -31.00 12.44 12.24
CA THR A 20 -30.66 12.07 10.88
C THR A 20 -29.15 11.90 10.88
N PRO A 21 -28.60 10.70 10.67
CA PRO A 21 -27.17 10.53 10.60
C PRO A 21 -26.64 11.46 9.50
N THR A 22 -25.80 12.41 9.87
CA THR A 22 -25.12 13.30 8.94
C THR A 22 -24.37 12.41 7.96
N LEU A 23 -24.80 12.39 6.71
CA LEU A 23 -24.12 11.64 5.66
C LEU A 23 -22.73 12.26 5.49
N ILE A 24 -21.69 11.53 5.89
CA ILE A 24 -20.31 11.92 5.62
C ILE A 24 -19.98 11.35 4.25
N ASP A 25 -19.84 12.24 3.28
CA ASP A 25 -19.33 11.89 1.97
C ASP A 25 -17.81 11.87 2.00
N VAL A 26 -17.20 10.81 1.47
CA VAL A 26 -15.75 10.64 1.42
C VAL A 26 -15.39 10.30 -0.01
N GLU A 27 -14.77 11.27 -0.68
CA GLU A 27 -14.26 11.12 -2.05
C GLU A 27 -12.77 10.78 -1.99
N PHE A 28 -12.33 9.88 -2.87
CA PHE A 28 -10.93 9.49 -3.01
C PHE A 28 -10.42 10.05 -4.34
N ASP A 29 -9.73 11.17 -4.25
CA ASP A 29 -9.20 11.86 -5.41
C ASP A 29 -7.74 11.48 -5.65
N PHE A 30 -7.38 11.43 -6.94
CA PHE A 30 -6.04 11.07 -7.40
C PHE A 30 -5.32 12.34 -7.83
N PHE A 31 -4.13 12.57 -7.26
CA PHE A 31 -3.30 13.74 -7.55
C PHE A 31 -1.87 13.31 -7.84
N ASP A 32 -1.17 14.13 -8.62
CA ASP A 32 0.27 13.98 -8.80
C ASP A 32 1.03 14.20 -7.48
N LEU A 33 2.27 13.76 -7.45
CA LEU A 33 3.18 13.97 -6.32
C LEU A 33 3.53 15.45 -6.19
N ASN A 34 3.20 16.06 -5.04
CA ASN A 34 3.45 17.48 -4.80
C ASN A 34 4.53 17.71 -3.72
N PRO A 35 5.75 18.13 -4.08
CA PRO A 35 6.84 18.32 -3.12
C PRO A 35 6.56 19.39 -2.05
N ALA A 36 5.63 20.32 -2.28
CA ALA A 36 5.30 21.36 -1.31
C ALA A 36 4.47 20.83 -0.12
N PHE A 37 3.66 19.79 -0.33
CA PHE A 37 2.70 19.31 0.67
C PHE A 37 2.92 17.85 1.07
N ASP A 38 3.48 17.02 0.19
CA ASP A 38 3.43 15.55 0.36
C ASP A 38 4.63 14.98 1.13
N TYR A 39 5.72 15.73 1.26
CA TYR A 39 6.98 15.26 1.84
C TYR A 39 6.84 14.48 3.14
N HIS A 40 6.13 15.04 4.13
CA HIS A 40 5.99 14.40 5.43
C HIS A 40 5.20 13.09 5.37
N SER A 41 4.15 13.05 4.55
CA SER A 41 3.28 11.89 4.41
C SER A 41 3.97 10.77 3.62
N ILE A 42 4.63 11.11 2.52
CA ILE A 42 5.41 10.16 1.72
C ILE A 42 6.55 9.57 2.55
N LYS A 43 7.31 10.39 3.29
CA LYS A 43 8.34 9.89 4.20
C LYS A 43 7.74 8.92 5.23
N ARG A 44 6.60 9.27 5.84
CA ARG A 44 5.93 8.40 6.83
C ARG A 44 5.46 7.08 6.22
N LEU A 45 4.92 7.11 5.00
CA LEU A 45 4.51 5.89 4.28
C LEU A 45 5.75 5.06 3.93
N LEU A 46 6.84 5.66 3.48
CA LEU A 46 8.11 4.93 3.27
C LEU A 46 8.64 4.32 4.58
N ASP A 47 8.59 5.05 5.71
CA ASP A 47 8.94 4.52 7.02
C ASP A 47 8.05 3.31 7.38
N GLN A 48 6.75 3.37 7.07
CA GLN A 48 5.81 2.26 7.26
C GLN A 48 6.14 1.04 6.38
N LEU A 49 6.53 1.26 5.12
CA LEU A 49 6.84 0.24 4.13
C LEU A 49 8.07 -0.58 4.55
N PHE A 50 9.12 0.09 5.02
CA PHE A 50 10.37 -0.55 5.44
C PHE A 50 10.39 -0.96 6.92
N GLY A 51 9.40 -0.52 7.71
CA GLY A 51 9.25 -0.86 9.11
C GLY A 51 10.48 -0.49 9.94
N VAL A 52 10.95 -1.43 10.77
CA VAL A 52 12.08 -1.21 11.70
C VAL A 52 13.43 -0.98 11.00
N ASP A 53 13.53 -1.27 9.70
CA ASP A 53 14.76 -1.05 8.93
C ASP A 53 14.79 0.34 8.26
N ALA A 54 13.69 1.09 8.29
CA ALA A 54 13.54 2.38 7.60
C ALA A 54 14.68 3.36 7.86
N GLU A 55 15.12 3.47 9.12
CA GLU A 55 16.20 4.39 9.51
C GLU A 55 17.52 4.10 8.77
N SER A 56 17.80 2.82 8.48
CA SER A 56 19.01 2.41 7.76
C SER A 56 18.95 2.61 6.25
N LEU A 57 17.77 2.95 5.69
CA LEU A 57 17.54 3.09 4.26
C LEU A 57 17.44 4.56 3.80
N SER A 58 17.61 5.51 4.72
CA SER A 58 17.52 6.96 4.43
C SER A 58 16.19 7.32 3.75
N THR A 59 15.07 6.99 4.37
CA THR A 59 13.72 7.30 3.85
C THR A 59 13.47 8.77 3.57
N HIS A 60 14.19 9.68 4.24
CA HIS A 60 14.21 11.11 3.90
C HIS A 60 14.70 11.35 2.47
N ALA A 61 15.89 10.85 2.12
CA ALA A 61 16.46 11.03 0.79
C ALA A 61 15.66 10.27 -0.29
N LEU A 62 14.98 9.18 0.11
CA LEU A 62 14.06 8.47 -0.77
C LEU A 62 12.78 9.26 -1.02
N ALA A 63 12.20 9.91 0.00
CA ALA A 63 11.03 10.76 -0.15
C ALA A 63 11.33 11.95 -1.07
N ASP A 64 12.46 12.62 -0.87
CA ASP A 64 12.90 13.71 -1.75
C ASP A 64 13.05 13.21 -3.20
N LEU A 65 13.62 12.02 -3.39
CA LEU A 65 13.78 11.43 -4.72
C LEU A 65 12.42 11.13 -5.38
N VAL A 66 11.50 10.48 -4.66
CA VAL A 66 10.14 10.20 -5.17
C VAL A 66 9.44 11.49 -5.61
N LEU A 67 9.54 12.55 -4.80
CA LEU A 67 8.89 13.84 -5.06
C LEU A 67 9.61 14.71 -6.08
N SER A 68 10.86 14.39 -6.42
CA SER A 68 11.61 15.08 -7.48
C SER A 68 11.24 14.63 -8.89
N GLN A 69 10.46 13.54 -9.01
CA GLN A 69 9.98 13.05 -10.28
C GLN A 69 8.81 13.91 -10.77
N PRO A 70 8.86 14.43 -12.00
CA PRO A 70 7.82 15.31 -12.50
C PRO A 70 6.53 14.57 -12.86
N ASP A 71 6.63 13.46 -13.60
CA ASP A 71 5.48 12.94 -14.36
C ASP A 71 5.08 11.49 -14.01
N VAL A 72 5.72 10.89 -13.00
CA VAL A 72 5.47 9.48 -12.63
C VAL A 72 5.21 9.30 -11.14
N GLY A 73 3.96 8.96 -10.84
CA GLY A 73 3.50 8.59 -9.52
C GLY A 73 2.23 9.34 -9.11
N THR A 74 1.34 8.60 -8.45
CA THR A 74 0.03 9.08 -8.05
C THR A 74 -0.13 9.00 -6.54
N THR A 75 -0.82 9.97 -5.96
CA THR A 75 -1.25 10.00 -4.55
C THR A 75 -2.77 9.95 -4.43
N ILE A 76 -3.28 9.52 -3.27
CA ILE A 76 -4.71 9.61 -2.95
C ILE A 76 -4.93 10.53 -1.76
N LYS A 77 -5.84 11.49 -1.93
CA LYS A 77 -6.22 12.50 -0.93
C LYS A 77 -7.75 12.58 -0.85
N THR A 78 -8.27 12.92 0.33
CA THR A 78 -9.73 13.08 0.55
C THR A 78 -10.13 14.52 0.88
N ASP A 79 -9.17 15.35 1.29
CA ASP A 79 -9.41 16.70 1.81
C ASP A 79 -8.80 17.77 0.88
N GLY A 80 -8.75 17.49 -0.42
CA GLY A 80 -8.19 18.35 -1.48
C GLY A 80 -6.68 18.15 -1.74
N GLU A 81 -6.17 18.84 -2.75
CA GLU A 81 -4.80 18.68 -3.28
C GLU A 81 -3.70 19.02 -2.25
N GLU A 82 -3.93 20.03 -1.40
CA GLU A 82 -2.96 20.48 -0.38
C GLU A 82 -2.96 19.59 0.87
N SER A 83 -3.85 18.59 0.94
CA SER A 83 -3.98 17.70 2.09
C SER A 83 -2.95 16.57 2.07
N ALA A 84 -2.76 15.94 3.24
CA ALA A 84 -1.82 14.84 3.40
C ALA A 84 -2.29 13.59 2.63
N PRO A 85 -1.46 13.00 1.76
CA PRO A 85 -1.86 11.78 1.04
C PRO A 85 -1.97 10.59 1.99
N TYR A 86 -2.98 9.75 1.74
CA TYR A 86 -3.24 8.50 2.45
C TYR A 86 -2.68 7.28 1.75
N ALA A 87 -2.36 7.41 0.46
CA ALA A 87 -1.69 6.39 -0.34
C ALA A 87 -0.79 7.07 -1.37
N PHE A 88 0.26 6.37 -1.79
CA PHE A 88 1.02 6.72 -2.98
C PHE A 88 1.49 5.47 -3.73
N LEU A 89 1.69 5.64 -5.03
CA LEU A 89 2.31 4.67 -5.93
C LEU A 89 3.27 5.42 -6.84
N SER A 90 4.52 4.98 -6.94
CA SER A 90 5.49 5.52 -7.89
C SER A 90 6.50 4.45 -8.29
N VAL A 91 7.21 4.67 -9.39
CA VAL A 91 8.31 3.81 -9.85
C VAL A 91 9.56 4.65 -10.08
N LEU A 92 10.70 4.19 -9.58
CA LEU A 92 11.99 4.85 -9.73
C LEU A 92 12.93 4.04 -10.63
N ASN A 93 13.61 4.69 -11.58
CA ASN A 93 14.67 4.02 -12.33
C ASN A 93 15.95 3.89 -11.48
N ILE A 94 16.31 2.65 -11.13
CA ILE A 94 17.46 2.35 -10.27
C ILE A 94 18.78 2.76 -10.92
N SER A 95 18.92 2.57 -12.24
CA SER A 95 20.14 2.89 -12.97
C SER A 95 20.38 4.40 -13.06
N VAL A 96 19.32 5.17 -13.33
CA VAL A 96 19.35 6.64 -13.41
C VAL A 96 19.71 7.25 -12.06
N HIS A 97 19.11 6.73 -10.99
CA HIS A 97 19.32 7.24 -9.63
C HIS A 97 20.38 6.46 -8.86
N SER A 98 21.27 5.74 -9.57
CA SER A 98 22.31 4.91 -8.95
C SER A 98 23.27 5.69 -8.06
N ASP A 99 23.39 7.01 -8.24
CA ASP A 99 24.18 7.89 -7.40
C ASP A 99 23.49 8.37 -6.12
N ASN A 100 22.17 8.24 -6.03
CA ASN A 100 21.40 8.64 -4.85
C ASN A 100 21.70 7.70 -3.66
N VAL A 101 21.90 8.28 -2.48
CA VAL A 101 22.24 7.54 -1.26
C VAL A 101 21.18 6.51 -0.87
N SER A 102 19.89 6.85 -1.00
CA SER A 102 18.80 5.94 -0.64
C SER A 102 18.74 4.75 -1.58
N ILE A 103 18.97 4.97 -2.89
CA ILE A 103 19.02 3.90 -3.90
C ILE A 103 20.21 2.97 -3.65
N LYS A 104 21.40 3.50 -3.35
CA LYS A 104 22.58 2.68 -2.99
C LYS A 104 22.28 1.79 -1.78
N LEU A 105 21.77 2.38 -0.70
CA LEU A 105 21.43 1.65 0.53
C LEU A 105 20.34 0.61 0.29
N LEU A 106 19.30 0.95 -0.47
CA LEU A 106 18.23 0.02 -0.84
C LEU A 106 18.76 -1.14 -1.68
N MET A 107 19.60 -0.90 -2.68
CA MET A 107 20.13 -1.98 -3.50
C MET A 107 21.05 -2.91 -2.69
N GLU A 108 21.90 -2.36 -1.83
CA GLU A 108 22.70 -3.14 -0.89
C GLU A 108 21.81 -3.99 0.04
N TYR A 109 20.73 -3.39 0.56
CA TYR A 109 19.77 -4.04 1.43
C TYR A 109 19.03 -5.19 0.72
N ILE A 110 18.44 -4.93 -0.45
CA ILE A 110 17.72 -5.92 -1.26
C ILE A 110 18.66 -7.06 -1.63
N LEU A 111 19.89 -6.77 -2.07
CA LEU A 111 20.89 -7.78 -2.37
C LEU A 111 21.27 -8.59 -1.13
N ALA A 112 21.43 -7.97 0.03
CA ALA A 112 21.71 -8.67 1.28
C ALA A 112 20.56 -9.61 1.67
N LYS A 113 19.30 -9.17 1.58
CA LYS A 113 18.12 -9.98 1.89
C LYS A 113 17.91 -11.11 0.88
N SER A 114 18.17 -10.87 -0.41
CA SER A 114 18.00 -11.87 -1.47
C SER A 114 18.86 -13.12 -1.26
N LYS A 115 19.99 -13.04 -0.54
CA LYS A 115 20.87 -14.19 -0.23
C LYS A 115 20.17 -15.32 0.53
N ALA A 116 19.01 -15.07 1.14
CA ALA A 116 18.19 -16.12 1.74
C ALA A 116 17.65 -17.14 0.70
N ASN A 117 17.62 -16.78 -0.58
CA ASN A 117 17.25 -17.65 -1.69
C ASN A 117 18.25 -17.50 -2.83
N ASN A 118 19.11 -18.51 -3.01
CA ASN A 118 20.20 -18.48 -4.01
C ASN A 118 19.71 -18.22 -5.44
N ALA A 119 18.62 -18.87 -5.86
CA ALA A 119 18.08 -18.70 -7.22
C ALA A 119 17.59 -17.26 -7.45
N PHE A 120 16.94 -16.68 -6.44
CA PHE A 120 16.52 -15.28 -6.49
C PHE A 120 17.72 -14.33 -6.47
N HIS A 121 18.70 -14.56 -5.61
CA HIS A 121 19.92 -13.75 -5.51
C HIS A 121 20.71 -13.72 -6.82
N GLU A 122 20.89 -14.88 -7.47
CA GLU A 122 21.59 -15.00 -8.75
C GLU A 122 20.85 -14.25 -9.87
N SER A 123 19.54 -14.44 -9.96
CA SER A 123 18.70 -13.77 -10.96
C SER A 123 18.72 -12.25 -10.77
N LEU A 124 18.49 -11.77 -9.53
CA LEU A 124 18.51 -10.35 -9.20
C LEU A 124 19.89 -9.73 -9.47
N SER A 125 20.97 -10.40 -9.06
CA SER A 125 22.34 -9.92 -9.28
C SER A 125 22.69 -9.85 -10.77
N THR A 126 22.15 -10.78 -11.58
CA THR A 126 22.35 -10.77 -13.03
C THR A 126 21.64 -9.58 -13.65
N VAL A 127 20.36 -9.39 -13.32
CA VAL A 127 19.53 -8.27 -13.84
C VAL A 127 20.12 -6.91 -13.46
N LEU A 128 20.58 -6.74 -12.21
CA LEU A 128 21.16 -5.46 -11.76
C LEU A 128 22.54 -5.16 -12.36
N ARG A 129 23.28 -6.17 -12.85
CA ARG A 129 24.60 -5.98 -13.47
C ARG A 129 24.55 -5.83 -14.99
N ASP A 130 23.47 -6.28 -15.60
CA ASP A 130 23.30 -6.21 -17.04
C ASP A 130 23.01 -4.77 -17.49
N PRO A 131 23.90 -4.12 -18.27
CA PRO A 131 23.68 -2.76 -18.74
C PRO A 131 22.47 -2.62 -19.69
N GLN A 132 21.98 -3.71 -20.27
CA GLN A 132 20.78 -3.71 -21.11
C GLN A 132 19.49 -3.83 -20.29
N SER A 133 19.60 -4.21 -19.02
CA SER A 133 18.45 -4.31 -18.13
C SER A 133 18.14 -2.96 -17.49
N GLN A 134 16.95 -2.44 -17.78
CA GLN A 134 16.40 -1.25 -17.11
C GLN A 134 15.49 -1.73 -15.98
N VAL A 135 15.84 -1.38 -14.73
CA VAL A 135 15.14 -1.90 -13.55
C VAL A 135 14.39 -0.76 -12.85
N GLY A 136 13.07 -0.91 -12.78
CA GLY A 136 12.20 0.00 -12.02
C GLY A 136 11.99 -0.51 -10.60
N LEU A 137 12.10 0.37 -9.61
CA LEU A 137 11.74 0.12 -8.22
C LEU A 137 10.35 0.68 -7.97
N VAL A 138 9.36 -0.20 -7.80
CA VAL A 138 7.97 0.20 -7.52
C VAL A 138 7.77 0.33 -6.02
N LEU A 139 7.31 1.50 -5.60
CA LEU A 139 7.01 1.86 -4.22
C LEU A 139 5.51 2.13 -4.11
N CYS A 140 4.82 1.31 -3.32
CA CYS A 140 3.38 1.40 -3.11
C CYS A 140 3.09 1.22 -1.63
N GLU A 141 2.47 2.20 -1.00
CA GLU A 141 2.10 2.10 0.42
C GLU A 141 0.88 2.98 0.71
N ARG A 142 0.07 2.56 1.68
CA ARG A 142 -1.14 3.29 2.09
C ARG A 142 -1.45 3.09 3.56
N LEU A 143 -2.29 3.96 4.10
CA LEU A 143 -2.85 3.72 5.43
C LEU A 143 -3.71 2.45 5.42
N ILE A 144 -3.66 1.67 6.50
CA ILE A 144 -4.31 0.34 6.58
C ILE A 144 -5.83 0.39 6.39
N ASN A 145 -6.44 1.53 6.66
CA ASN A 145 -7.87 1.78 6.50
C ASN A 145 -8.28 2.18 5.06
N MET A 146 -7.32 2.37 4.16
CA MET A 146 -7.61 2.72 2.78
C MET A 146 -8.21 1.52 2.02
N PRO A 147 -9.35 1.71 1.34
CA PRO A 147 -10.05 0.62 0.68
C PRO A 147 -9.26 0.09 -0.52
N VAL A 148 -9.17 -1.22 -0.66
CA VAL A 148 -8.40 -1.88 -1.75
C VAL A 148 -8.84 -1.48 -3.17
N PRO A 149 -10.13 -1.21 -3.46
CA PRO A 149 -10.56 -0.80 -4.80
C PRO A 149 -9.94 0.50 -5.35
N VAL A 150 -9.24 1.28 -4.54
CA VAL A 150 -8.48 2.45 -5.04
C VAL A 150 -7.19 2.06 -5.76
N ILE A 151 -6.68 0.84 -5.53
CA ILE A 151 -5.40 0.37 -6.07
C ILE A 151 -5.42 0.13 -7.58
N PRO A 152 -6.43 -0.54 -8.18
CA PRO A 152 -6.42 -0.77 -9.62
C PRO A 152 -6.39 0.52 -10.48
N PRO A 153 -7.13 1.60 -10.13
CA PRO A 153 -6.95 2.90 -10.76
C PRO A 153 -5.51 3.41 -10.69
N MET A 154 -4.84 3.36 -9.53
CA MET A 154 -3.44 3.80 -9.40
C MET A 154 -2.50 3.03 -10.34
N TYR A 155 -2.65 1.70 -10.42
CA TYR A 155 -1.83 0.89 -11.33
C TYR A 155 -2.13 1.13 -12.81
N ARG A 156 -3.35 1.56 -13.16
CA ARG A 156 -3.67 2.00 -14.52
C ARG A 156 -2.97 3.32 -14.83
N MET A 157 -3.08 4.30 -13.93
CA MET A 157 -2.43 5.61 -14.07
C MET A 157 -0.91 5.43 -14.20
N LEU A 158 -0.29 4.65 -13.32
CA LEU A 158 1.15 4.35 -13.40
C LEU A 158 1.57 3.75 -14.76
N VAL A 159 0.78 2.82 -15.31
CA VAL A 159 1.08 2.21 -16.61
C VAL A 159 0.96 3.22 -17.75
N ASP A 160 0.02 4.15 -17.67
CA ASP A 160 -0.17 5.18 -18.70
C ASP A 160 0.90 6.28 -18.57
N GLU A 161 1.16 6.78 -17.34
CA GLU A 161 2.28 7.69 -17.02
C GLU A 161 3.63 7.14 -17.52
N MET A 162 3.91 5.86 -17.29
CA MET A 162 5.13 5.23 -17.79
C MET A 162 5.21 5.19 -19.32
N LYS A 163 4.08 5.02 -20.03
CA LYS A 163 4.09 5.05 -21.50
C LYS A 163 4.33 6.46 -22.00
N ASP A 164 3.65 7.44 -21.42
CA ASP A 164 3.77 8.86 -21.79
C ASP A 164 5.22 9.32 -21.58
N ALA A 165 5.83 8.98 -20.44
CA ALA A 165 7.23 9.25 -20.17
C ALA A 165 8.17 8.59 -21.21
N VAL A 166 7.89 7.35 -21.64
CA VAL A 166 8.67 6.69 -22.70
C VAL A 166 8.51 7.39 -24.05
N GLU A 167 7.31 7.88 -24.39
CA GLU A 167 7.05 8.66 -25.61
C GLU A 167 7.81 10.00 -25.59
N GLU A 168 8.00 10.59 -24.41
CA GLU A 168 8.80 11.79 -24.18
C GLU A 168 10.32 11.53 -24.09
N ASN A 169 10.75 10.29 -24.32
CA ASN A 169 12.15 9.81 -24.24
C ASN A 169 12.73 9.81 -22.82
N GLU A 170 11.89 9.73 -21.80
CA GLU A 170 12.31 9.52 -20.43
C GLU A 170 12.67 8.05 -20.16
N PRO A 171 13.56 7.77 -19.18
CA PRO A 171 14.11 6.44 -18.95
C PRO A 171 13.15 5.51 -18.16
N PHE A 172 11.90 5.35 -18.61
CA PHE A 172 10.88 4.48 -17.98
C PHE A 172 10.61 3.17 -18.73
N ASN A 173 11.40 2.88 -19.78
CA ASN A 173 11.31 1.63 -20.52
C ASN A 173 12.00 0.48 -19.76
N PHE A 174 11.33 -0.01 -18.71
CA PHE A 174 11.87 -1.07 -17.85
C PHE A 174 11.79 -2.45 -18.51
N THR A 175 12.79 -3.29 -18.24
CA THR A 175 12.74 -4.73 -18.53
C THR A 175 12.25 -5.53 -17.32
N HIS A 176 12.56 -5.05 -16.11
CA HIS A 176 12.18 -5.68 -14.86
C HIS A 176 11.70 -4.64 -13.85
N LEU A 177 10.79 -5.06 -12.97
CA LEU A 177 10.24 -4.27 -11.88
C LEU A 177 10.49 -5.00 -10.57
N ILE A 178 11.03 -4.28 -9.59
CA ILE A 178 11.18 -4.75 -8.22
C ILE A 178 10.06 -4.11 -7.41
N PHE A 179 9.17 -4.94 -6.88
CA PHE A 179 8.17 -4.53 -5.92
C PHE A 179 8.67 -4.84 -4.51
N ILE A 180 8.57 -3.86 -3.63
CA ILE A 180 8.79 -4.03 -2.19
C ILE A 180 7.46 -3.83 -1.49
N SER A 181 7.13 -4.76 -0.60
CA SER A 181 5.98 -4.65 0.28
C SER A 181 6.29 -5.27 1.64
N ARG A 182 5.29 -5.34 2.51
CA ARG A 182 5.38 -5.88 3.86
C ARG A 182 4.29 -6.92 4.10
N VAL A 183 4.62 -7.88 4.94
CA VAL A 183 3.72 -8.94 5.40
C VAL A 183 3.73 -8.97 6.92
N TYR A 184 2.67 -9.53 7.49
CA TYR A 184 2.65 -9.90 8.90
C TYR A 184 2.61 -11.42 9.05
N LYS A 185 3.05 -11.91 10.20
CA LYS A 185 3.04 -13.31 10.58
C LYS A 185 2.13 -13.48 11.77
N LEU A 186 1.30 -14.51 11.71
CA LEU A 186 0.47 -14.94 12.81
C LEU A 186 0.98 -16.25 13.37
N THR A 187 0.98 -16.33 14.69
CA THR A 187 1.10 -17.60 15.41
C THR A 187 -0.17 -18.43 15.21
N ALA A 188 -0.08 -19.74 15.46
CA ALA A 188 -1.24 -20.63 15.37
C ALA A 188 -2.40 -20.16 16.26
N GLU A 189 -2.11 -19.61 17.45
CA GLU A 189 -3.10 -19.08 18.37
C GLU A 189 -3.77 -17.81 17.82
N GLU A 190 -3.01 -16.90 17.22
CA GLU A 190 -3.53 -15.70 16.56
C GLU A 190 -4.36 -16.05 15.31
N GLU A 191 -3.97 -17.06 14.54
CA GLU A 191 -4.73 -17.57 13.39
C GLU A 191 -6.09 -18.14 13.83
N GLU A 192 -6.10 -18.95 14.89
CA GLU A 192 -7.34 -19.49 15.47
C GLU A 192 -8.25 -18.37 15.99
N ALA A 193 -7.69 -17.39 16.70
CA ALA A 193 -8.45 -16.23 17.19
C ALA A 193 -9.08 -15.42 16.05
N MET A 194 -8.33 -15.15 14.97
CA MET A 194 -8.87 -14.48 13.79
C MET A 194 -10.00 -15.29 13.13
N ALA A 195 -9.83 -16.61 12.99
CA ALA A 195 -10.84 -17.46 12.38
C ALA A 195 -12.16 -17.46 13.18
N VAL A 196 -12.07 -17.48 14.52
CA VAL A 196 -13.23 -17.37 15.41
C VAL A 196 -13.90 -15.99 15.28
N ALA A 197 -13.14 -14.91 15.26
CA ALA A 197 -13.67 -13.56 15.12
C ALA A 197 -14.44 -13.36 13.80
N GLN A 198 -13.93 -13.92 12.69
CA GLN A 198 -14.60 -13.89 11.38
C GLN A 198 -15.92 -14.67 11.36
N GLN A 199 -16.02 -15.76 12.12
CA GLN A 199 -17.27 -16.54 12.22
C GLN A 199 -18.34 -15.85 13.07
N GLN A 200 -17.94 -15.02 14.04
CA GLN A 200 -18.86 -14.29 14.92
C GLN A 200 -19.43 -13.04 14.25
N SER A 201 -18.61 -12.29 13.49
CA SER A 201 -19.06 -11.10 12.76
C SER A 201 -20.06 -11.40 11.62
N GLY A 202 -20.08 -12.64 11.11
CA GLY A 202 -21.06 -13.08 10.11
C GLY A 202 -22.50 -13.25 10.62
N LYS A 203 -22.77 -13.13 11.93
CA LYS A 203 -24.11 -13.35 12.51
C LYS A 203 -24.91 -12.06 12.85
N GLU A 204 -24.30 -10.88 12.89
CA GLU A 204 -24.98 -9.66 13.39
C GLU A 204 -25.09 -8.44 12.44
N SER A 205 -24.57 -8.46 11.21
CA SER A 205 -24.64 -7.27 10.33
C SER A 205 -25.28 -7.53 8.96
N LYS A 206 -26.57 -7.19 8.83
CA LYS A 206 -27.27 -7.00 7.54
C LYS A 206 -27.10 -5.59 6.94
N ARG A 207 -26.10 -4.81 7.37
CA ARG A 207 -25.80 -3.47 6.85
C ARG A 207 -24.29 -3.26 6.73
N GLN A 208 -23.79 -3.49 5.50
CA GLN A 208 -22.52 -3.09 4.86
C GLN A 208 -21.96 -4.23 4.02
N LYS A 209 -22.67 -4.53 2.92
CA LYS A 209 -22.12 -5.32 1.80
C LYS A 209 -21.45 -4.35 0.83
N TYR A 210 -20.24 -3.90 1.12
CA TYR A 210 -19.33 -3.33 0.10
C TYR A 210 -17.84 -3.62 0.36
N SER A 211 -17.51 -4.52 1.30
CA SER A 211 -16.13 -5.00 1.54
C SER A 211 -16.03 -6.54 1.54
N GLN A 212 -16.96 -7.23 0.87
CA GLN A 212 -17.02 -8.70 0.88
C GLN A 212 -17.15 -9.36 -0.51
N ASN A 213 -16.81 -8.65 -1.59
CA ASN A 213 -16.72 -9.26 -2.92
C ASN A 213 -15.29 -9.59 -3.36
N SER A 214 -14.30 -9.48 -2.48
CA SER A 214 -13.09 -10.28 -2.62
C SER A 214 -13.41 -11.66 -2.06
N SER A 215 -13.99 -12.52 -2.87
CA SER A 215 -13.98 -13.96 -2.65
C SER A 215 -12.53 -14.45 -2.73
N VAL A 216 -11.71 -14.12 -1.73
CA VAL A 216 -10.51 -14.86 -1.41
C VAL A 216 -11.04 -16.19 -0.91
N GLY A 217 -11.00 -17.18 -1.79
CA GLY A 217 -11.43 -18.53 -1.50
C GLY A 217 -10.84 -19.01 -0.19
N THR A 218 -11.65 -19.78 0.53
CA THR A 218 -11.23 -20.85 1.45
C THR A 218 -9.73 -20.92 1.68
N THR A 219 -9.32 -20.47 2.86
CA THR A 219 -8.04 -20.67 3.53
C THR A 219 -7.38 -22.00 3.17
N GLU A 220 -6.68 -22.05 2.04
CA GLU A 220 -5.40 -22.73 2.00
C GLU A 220 -4.54 -21.99 3.03
N ARG A 221 -4.07 -22.70 4.07
CA ARG A 221 -3.16 -22.13 5.07
C ARG A 221 -2.07 -21.41 4.30
N ASN A 222 -1.99 -20.09 4.42
CA ASN A 222 -0.88 -19.34 3.84
C ASN A 222 0.40 -19.97 4.37
N ALA A 223 1.31 -20.34 3.46
CA ALA A 223 2.48 -21.14 3.80
C ALA A 223 3.27 -20.48 4.94
N GLY A 224 3.22 -21.08 6.13
CA GLY A 224 3.94 -20.61 7.32
C GLY A 224 3.28 -19.46 8.09
N GLY A 225 1.97 -19.24 7.96
CA GLY A 225 1.22 -18.21 8.70
C GLY A 225 1.56 -16.78 8.30
N ILE A 226 1.93 -16.59 7.03
CA ILE A 226 2.32 -15.30 6.45
C ILE A 226 1.12 -14.68 5.74
N TYR A 227 0.78 -13.45 6.09
CA TYR A 227 -0.37 -12.73 5.53
C TYR A 227 0.05 -11.37 4.95
N PRO A 228 -0.53 -10.97 3.81
CA PRO A 228 -0.23 -9.68 3.20
C PRO A 228 -0.91 -8.54 3.97
N PHE A 229 -0.22 -7.39 4.13
CA PHE A 229 -0.92 -6.15 4.50
C PHE A 229 -1.72 -5.60 3.32
N HIS A 230 -1.22 -5.80 2.11
CA HIS A 230 -1.80 -5.33 0.86
C HIS A 230 -2.32 -6.53 0.07
N PRO A 231 -3.65 -6.76 0.00
CA PRO A 231 -4.22 -7.92 -0.69
C PRO A 231 -3.78 -8.06 -2.15
N GLU A 232 -3.48 -6.95 -2.83
CA GLU A 232 -2.94 -6.93 -4.19
C GLU A 232 -1.57 -7.61 -4.32
N ASP A 233 -0.78 -7.71 -3.25
CA ASP A 233 0.52 -8.38 -3.27
C ASP A 233 0.41 -9.87 -3.63
N GLU A 234 -0.73 -10.50 -3.33
CA GLU A 234 -0.96 -11.89 -3.70
C GLU A 234 -1.18 -12.05 -5.21
N GLU A 235 -1.78 -11.06 -5.85
CA GLU A 235 -1.89 -11.02 -7.31
C GLU A 235 -0.54 -10.67 -7.93
N ILE A 236 0.16 -9.63 -7.44
CA ILE A 236 1.50 -9.26 -7.92
C ILE A 236 2.47 -10.45 -7.82
N ARG A 237 2.41 -11.23 -6.73
CA ARG A 237 3.25 -12.43 -6.55
C ARG A 237 3.04 -13.47 -7.65
N LYS A 238 1.83 -13.67 -8.16
CA LYS A 238 1.54 -14.61 -9.26
C LYS A 238 2.18 -14.15 -10.58
N PHE A 239 2.42 -12.84 -10.71
CA PHE A 239 3.11 -12.24 -11.85
C PHE A 239 4.63 -12.14 -11.69
N ALA A 240 5.14 -12.39 -10.49
CA ALA A 240 6.57 -12.38 -10.22
C ALA A 240 7.29 -13.60 -10.80
N SER A 241 8.43 -13.38 -11.43
CA SER A 241 9.38 -14.44 -11.78
C SER A 241 10.00 -15.07 -10.52
N HIS A 242 10.24 -14.24 -9.52
CA HIS A 242 10.79 -14.62 -8.23
C HIS A 242 10.17 -13.76 -7.14
N HIS A 243 10.00 -14.35 -5.95
CA HIS A 243 9.57 -13.63 -4.77
C HIS A 243 10.27 -14.17 -3.53
N LEU A 244 10.42 -13.31 -2.53
CA LEU A 244 11.05 -13.64 -1.27
C LEU A 244 10.36 -12.89 -0.14
N VAL A 245 10.07 -13.60 0.95
CA VAL A 245 9.76 -12.98 2.25
C VAL A 245 11.00 -13.06 3.11
N PHE A 246 11.40 -11.94 3.72
CA PHE A 246 12.62 -11.83 4.51
C PHE A 246 12.34 -11.18 5.87
N PRO A 247 13.05 -11.56 6.95
CA PRO A 247 12.97 -10.86 8.23
C PRO A 247 13.70 -9.51 8.15
N TYR A 248 13.17 -8.49 8.82
CA TYR A 248 13.87 -7.20 8.97
C TYR A 248 15.19 -7.39 9.75
N SER A 249 16.19 -6.58 9.40
CA SER A 249 17.52 -6.63 10.01
C SER A 249 17.47 -6.25 11.49
N ASN A 250 16.64 -5.27 11.83
CA ASN A 250 16.49 -4.72 13.17
C ASN A 250 15.27 -5.29 13.92
N ALA A 251 14.69 -6.39 13.45
CA ALA A 251 13.55 -7.02 14.12
C ALA A 251 13.92 -7.50 15.53
N GLN A 252 13.19 -7.04 16.54
CA GLN A 252 13.29 -7.54 17.90
C GLN A 252 12.43 -8.82 18.03
N PRO A 253 12.91 -9.86 18.73
CA PRO A 253 12.09 -11.04 18.99
C PRO A 253 10.90 -10.67 19.87
N ARG A 254 9.71 -11.15 19.52
CA ARG A 254 8.49 -10.97 20.31
C ARG A 254 8.42 -11.99 21.43
N ASP A 255 7.96 -11.53 22.59
CA ASP A 255 7.51 -12.36 23.70
C ASP A 255 5.97 -12.33 23.83
N ALA A 256 5.43 -13.10 24.79
CA ALA A 256 3.99 -13.20 24.99
C ALA A 256 3.33 -11.87 25.45
N GLU A 257 4.12 -10.89 25.90
CA GLU A 257 3.65 -9.58 26.36
C GLU A 257 3.77 -8.51 25.25
N SER A 258 4.42 -8.85 24.12
CA SER A 258 4.67 -7.95 23.01
C SER A 258 3.40 -7.61 22.24
N PHE A 259 3.01 -6.34 22.31
CA PHE A 259 1.88 -5.78 21.55
C PHE A 259 2.20 -5.70 20.05
N GLY A 260 1.22 -6.03 19.19
CA GLY A 260 1.33 -5.91 17.72
C GLY A 260 1.36 -7.26 17.01
N LEU A 261 1.84 -7.27 15.75
CA LEU A 261 2.04 -8.47 14.94
C LEU A 261 3.51 -8.58 14.51
N ASP A 262 4.01 -9.79 14.29
CA ASP A 262 5.34 -9.96 13.71
C ASP A 262 5.29 -9.50 12.26
N THR A 263 6.24 -8.65 11.85
CA THR A 263 6.28 -8.11 10.49
C THR A 263 7.55 -8.53 9.77
N ALA A 264 7.46 -8.62 8.45
CA ALA A 264 8.55 -8.99 7.58
C ALA A 264 8.41 -8.28 6.23
N GLY A 265 9.53 -8.12 5.53
CA GLY A 265 9.52 -7.56 4.18
C GLY A 265 9.24 -8.62 3.13
N ARG A 266 8.71 -8.18 1.98
CA ARG A 266 8.45 -9.00 0.79
C ARG A 266 9.08 -8.32 -0.42
N LEU A 267 9.80 -9.08 -1.23
CA LEU A 267 10.33 -8.68 -2.54
C LEU A 267 9.68 -9.52 -3.61
N MET A 268 9.37 -8.88 -4.73
CA MET A 268 8.86 -9.55 -5.93
C MET A 268 9.56 -8.95 -7.15
N LEU A 269 10.19 -9.80 -7.96
CA LEU A 269 10.81 -9.42 -9.23
C LEU A 269 9.88 -9.82 -10.37
N VAL A 270 9.31 -8.83 -11.02
CA VAL A 270 8.28 -8.98 -12.06
C VAL A 270 8.88 -8.55 -13.40
N PRO A 271 8.82 -9.38 -14.46
CA PRO A 271 9.15 -8.94 -15.81
C PRO A 271 8.20 -7.82 -16.25
N ALA A 272 8.73 -6.71 -16.76
CA ALA A 272 7.94 -5.51 -17.04
C ALA A 272 6.83 -5.75 -18.08
N GLU A 273 7.04 -6.67 -19.03
CA GLU A 273 6.02 -7.09 -20.02
C GLU A 273 4.73 -7.64 -19.38
N ARG A 274 4.81 -8.12 -18.13
CA ARG A 274 3.65 -8.65 -17.40
C ARG A 274 2.85 -7.56 -16.67
N LEU A 275 3.36 -6.32 -16.60
CA LEU A 275 2.72 -5.23 -15.84
C LEU A 275 1.32 -4.91 -16.38
N THR A 276 1.14 -4.84 -17.71
CA THR A 276 -0.16 -4.53 -18.31
C THR A 276 -1.21 -5.61 -17.99
N GLU A 277 -0.82 -6.88 -18.03
CA GLU A 277 -1.71 -7.99 -17.68
C GLU A 277 -2.02 -8.00 -16.17
N LEU A 278 -1.03 -7.74 -15.33
CA LEU A 278 -1.19 -7.57 -13.88
C LEU A 278 -2.22 -6.47 -13.57
N THR A 279 -2.09 -5.29 -14.16
CA THR A 279 -3.04 -4.17 -13.96
C THR A 279 -4.47 -4.55 -14.37
N ARG A 280 -4.63 -5.31 -15.46
CA ARG A 280 -5.94 -5.85 -15.87
C ARG A 280 -6.52 -6.79 -14.81
N VAL A 281 -5.73 -7.72 -14.30
CA VAL A 281 -6.17 -8.68 -13.26
C VAL A 281 -6.52 -7.97 -11.96
N LEU A 282 -5.72 -6.99 -11.53
CA LEU A 282 -6.04 -6.17 -10.35
C LEU A 282 -7.41 -5.50 -10.49
N GLY A 283 -7.72 -4.94 -11.67
CA GLY A 283 -9.03 -4.34 -11.95
C GLY A 283 -10.19 -5.35 -12.00
N GLU A 284 -9.92 -6.62 -12.27
CA GLU A 284 -10.94 -7.68 -12.25
C GLU A 284 -11.21 -8.21 -10.84
N VAL A 285 -10.17 -8.35 -10.03
CA VAL A 285 -10.23 -8.90 -8.66
C VAL A 285 -10.75 -7.87 -7.67
N PHE A 286 -10.27 -6.62 -7.74
CA PHE A 286 -10.59 -5.56 -6.78
C PHE A 286 -11.52 -4.50 -7.40
N ARG A 287 -12.64 -4.96 -7.97
CA ARG A 287 -13.66 -4.04 -8.49
C ARG A 287 -14.24 -3.18 -7.36
N PRO A 288 -14.49 -1.88 -7.61
CA PRO A 288 -15.22 -1.02 -6.68
C PRO A 288 -16.65 -1.50 -6.45
#